data_AF-A0A7W0WQD8-F1
#
_entry.id   AF-A0A7W0WQD8-F1
#
_cell.length_a   1.000
_cell.length_b   1.000
_cell.length_c   1.000
_cell.angle_alpha   90.00
_cell.angle_beta   90.00
_cell.angle_gamma   90.00
#
_symmetry.space_group_name_H-M   'P 1'
#
loop_
_entity.id
_entity.type
_entity.pdbx_description
1 polymer ?
#
loop_
_entity_poly.entity_id
_entity_poly.type
_entity_poly.pdbx_seq_one_letter_code
_entity_poly.pdbx_strand_id
1 'polypeptide(L)'
;MVSLGDVKRSAATLYAQGQHLAALRLYDAVVAAAPLDYDARIRVADCALALGDANAAKVYRAVSWYCMKSGHPLPALVCARVLEAHGADSSDVTASLIVHYGVESELLGKVAARIALPVDTTQVNV
;
A
#
# COMPACT_ATOMS: atom_id res chain seq x y z
N MET A 1 24.98 14.70 -4.06
CA MET A 1 23.74 14.45 -4.83
C MET A 1 22.74 13.86 -3.85
N VAL A 2 21.55 14.45 -3.71
CA VAL A 2 20.52 13.93 -2.78
C VAL A 2 19.81 12.76 -3.45
N SER A 3 19.68 11.64 -2.76
CA SER A 3 18.97 10.47 -3.29
C SER A 3 17.46 10.56 -3.04
N LEU A 4 16.65 9.86 -3.85
CA LEU A 4 15.22 9.73 -3.57
C LEU A 4 14.95 9.09 -2.20
N GLY A 5 15.84 8.18 -1.74
CA GLY A 5 15.75 7.60 -0.41
C GLY A 5 15.91 8.63 0.71
N ASP A 6 16.78 9.63 0.53
CA ASP A 6 16.94 10.73 1.48
C ASP A 6 15.69 11.61 1.52
N VAL A 7 15.11 11.92 0.35
CA VAL A 7 13.86 12.69 0.25
C VAL A 7 12.71 11.96 0.95
N LYS A 8 12.55 10.64 0.72
CA LYS A 8 11.53 9.83 1.41
C LYS A 8 11.73 9.82 2.92
N ARG A 9 12.98 9.73 3.39
CA ARG A 9 13.30 9.78 4.83
C ARG A 9 12.92 11.12 5.44
N SER A 10 13.28 12.23 4.80
CA SER A 10 12.88 13.57 5.23
C SER A 10 11.36 13.75 5.23
N ALA A 11 10.66 13.24 4.22
CA ALA A 11 9.20 13.27 4.14
C ALA A 11 8.55 12.50 5.29
N ALA A 12 9.07 11.31 5.63
CA ALA A 12 8.61 10.51 6.75
C ALA A 12 8.82 11.23 8.10
N THR A 13 9.97 11.89 8.29
CA THR A 13 10.23 12.71 9.48
C THR A 13 9.24 13.85 9.61
N LEU A 14 8.98 14.59 8.53
CA LEU A 14 8.01 15.69 8.52
C LEU A 14 6.58 15.20 8.81
N TYR A 15 6.20 14.06 8.24
CA TYR A 15 4.90 13.45 8.49
C TYR A 15 4.73 13.09 9.98
N ALA A 16 5.75 12.46 10.57
CA ALA A 16 5.75 12.11 12.00
C ALA A 16 5.69 13.33 12.93
N GLN A 17 6.16 14.49 12.47
CA GLN A 17 6.07 15.77 13.19
C GLN A 17 4.72 16.48 13.00
N GLY A 18 3.76 15.87 12.30
CA GLY A 18 2.46 16.49 11.98
C GLY A 18 2.52 17.53 10.85
N GLN A 19 3.68 17.68 10.19
CA GLN A 19 3.86 18.63 9.09
C GLN A 19 3.39 18.02 7.77
N HIS A 20 2.11 17.63 7.70
CA HIS A 20 1.54 16.85 6.60
C HIS A 20 1.64 17.54 5.23
N LEU A 21 1.49 18.87 5.16
CA LEU A 21 1.64 19.62 3.91
C LEU A 21 3.09 19.62 3.41
N ALA A 22 4.07 19.72 4.32
CA ALA A 22 5.48 19.68 3.96
C ALA A 22 5.88 18.27 3.50
N ALA A 23 5.41 17.24 4.21
CA ALA A 23 5.59 15.85 3.82
C ALA A 23 4.96 15.55 2.45
N LEU A 24 3.75 16.03 2.20
CA LEU A 24 3.05 15.87 0.92
C LEU A 24 3.87 16.41 -0.24
N ARG A 25 4.46 17.60 -0.12
CA ARG A 25 5.30 18.20 -1.17
C ARG A 25 6.52 17.34 -1.49
N LEU A 26 7.14 16.72 -0.48
CA LEU A 26 8.28 15.83 -0.71
C LEU A 26 7.84 14.51 -1.34
N TYR A 27 6.73 13.92 -0.90
CA TYR A 27 6.21 12.70 -1.53
C TYR A 27 5.73 12.94 -2.96
N ASP A 28 5.15 14.11 -3.25
CA ASP A 28 4.81 14.52 -4.62
C ASP A 28 6.05 14.62 -5.51
N ALA A 29 7.15 15.21 -5.02
CA ALA A 29 8.41 15.24 -5.74
C ALA A 29 8.99 13.82 -5.98
N VAL A 30 8.84 12.90 -5.02
CA VAL A 30 9.24 11.49 -5.20
C VAL A 30 8.38 10.82 -6.26
N VAL A 31 7.06 11.01 -6.24
CA VAL A 31 6.14 10.45 -7.25
C VAL A 31 6.41 11.03 -8.63
N ALA A 32 6.72 12.32 -8.74
CA ALA A 32 7.10 12.94 -10.00
C ALA A 32 8.40 12.35 -10.58
N ALA A 33 9.38 12.04 -9.73
CA ALA A 33 10.64 11.43 -10.13
C ALA A 33 10.55 9.91 -10.36
N ALA A 34 9.69 9.22 -9.62
CA ALA A 34 9.48 7.78 -9.67
C ALA A 34 7.98 7.43 -9.64
N PRO A 35 7.26 7.58 -10.77
CA PRO A 35 5.80 7.41 -10.82
C PRO A 35 5.29 6.00 -10.47
N LEU A 36 6.18 5.01 -10.52
CA LEU A 36 5.90 3.60 -10.22
C LEU A 36 6.16 3.21 -8.76
N ASP A 37 6.71 4.12 -7.94
CA ASP A 37 6.89 3.90 -6.50
C ASP A 37 5.52 3.96 -5.81
N TYR A 38 4.89 2.78 -5.66
CA TYR A 38 3.57 2.67 -5.02
C TYR A 38 3.60 3.06 -3.54
N ASP A 39 4.73 2.87 -2.85
CA ASP A 39 4.87 3.26 -1.44
C ASP A 39 4.80 4.78 -1.31
N ALA A 40 5.51 5.52 -2.16
CA ALA A 40 5.40 6.98 -2.21
C ALA A 40 3.97 7.45 -2.53
N ARG A 41 3.25 6.76 -3.41
CA ARG A 41 1.85 7.08 -3.75
C ARG A 41 0.89 6.81 -2.58
N ILE A 42 1.11 5.75 -1.80
CA ILE A 42 0.36 5.51 -0.55
C ILE A 42 0.65 6.64 0.44
N ARG A 43 1.90 7.08 0.56
CA ARG A 43 2.26 8.20 1.45
C ARG A 43 1.66 9.54 1.04
N VAL A 44 1.46 9.79 -0.25
CA VAL A 44 0.66 10.92 -0.73
C VAL A 44 -0.79 10.83 -0.21
N ALA A 45 -1.40 9.64 -0.27
CA ALA A 45 -2.73 9.40 0.25
C ALA A 45 -2.80 9.60 1.78
N ASP A 46 -1.81 9.09 2.53
CA ASP A 46 -1.70 9.29 3.98
C ASP A 46 -1.65 10.79 4.33
N CYS A 47 -0.85 11.57 3.60
CA CYS A 47 -0.76 13.02 3.81
C CYS A 47 -2.07 13.74 3.47
N ALA A 48 -2.71 13.39 2.35
CA ALA A 48 -3.99 13.95 1.96
C ALA A 48 -5.08 13.65 3.00
N LEU A 49 -5.11 12.43 3.50
CA LEU A 49 -6.04 12.00 4.54
C LEU A 49 -5.84 12.78 5.85
N ALA A 50 -4.57 12.92 6.29
CA ALA A 50 -4.23 13.70 7.49
C ALA A 50 -4.57 15.19 7.37
N LEU A 51 -4.61 15.73 6.14
CA LEU A 51 -5.05 17.09 5.84
C LEU A 51 -6.58 17.23 5.69
N GLY A 52 -7.33 16.13 5.79
CA GLY A 52 -8.79 16.12 5.63
C GLY A 52 -9.25 16.20 4.17
N ASP A 53 -8.39 15.91 3.19
CA ASP A 53 -8.77 15.90 1.78
C ASP A 53 -9.58 14.64 1.45
N ALA A 54 -10.84 14.85 1.03
CA ALA A 54 -11.75 13.79 0.62
C ALA A 54 -11.24 12.98 -0.60
N ASN A 55 -10.28 13.51 -1.38
CA ASN A 55 -9.68 12.80 -2.51
C ASN A 55 -8.70 11.71 -2.09
N ALA A 56 -8.26 11.64 -0.82
CA ALA A 56 -7.36 10.59 -0.33
C ALA A 56 -7.90 9.18 -0.65
N ALA A 57 -9.22 8.97 -0.50
CA ALA A 57 -9.87 7.70 -0.83
C ALA A 57 -9.68 7.28 -2.30
N LYS A 58 -9.72 8.24 -3.23
CA LYS A 58 -9.50 7.96 -4.65
C LYS A 58 -8.07 7.51 -4.92
N VAL A 59 -7.09 8.10 -4.20
CA VAL A 59 -5.67 7.72 -4.33
C VAL A 59 -5.44 6.32 -3.78
N TYR A 60 -5.95 5.98 -2.59
CA TYR A 60 -5.87 4.62 -2.05
C TYR A 60 -6.46 3.57 -3.01
N ARG A 61 -7.63 3.85 -3.59
CA ARG A 61 -8.26 2.94 -4.57
C ARG A 61 -7.44 2.80 -5.85
N ALA A 62 -6.87 3.89 -6.37
CA ALA A 62 -6.03 3.83 -7.56
C ALA A 62 -4.73 3.04 -7.32
N VAL A 63 -4.09 3.25 -6.17
CA VAL A 63 -2.86 2.56 -5.81
C VAL A 63 -3.13 1.09 -5.47
N SER A 64 -4.24 0.75 -4.82
CA SER A 64 -4.62 -0.64 -4.59
C SER A 64 -4.78 -1.41 -5.90
N TRP A 65 -5.40 -0.79 -6.91
CA TRP A 65 -5.55 -1.38 -8.24
C TRP A 65 -4.20 -1.63 -8.92
N TYR A 66 -3.29 -0.67 -8.82
CA TYR A 66 -1.92 -0.82 -9.31
C TYR A 66 -1.19 -1.98 -8.60
N CYS A 67 -1.19 -1.98 -7.27
CA CYS A 67 -0.52 -2.98 -6.45
C CYS A 67 -1.05 -4.41 -6.72
N MET A 68 -2.37 -4.58 -6.89
CA MET A 68 -2.93 -5.87 -7.24
C MET A 68 -2.43 -6.37 -8.59
N LYS A 69 -2.38 -5.50 -9.60
CA LYS A 69 -1.92 -5.87 -10.95
C LYS A 69 -0.42 -6.11 -11.02
N SER A 70 0.36 -5.51 -10.12
CA SER A 70 1.81 -5.65 -10.07
C SER A 70 2.30 -6.77 -9.15
N GLY A 71 1.42 -7.63 -8.61
CA GLY A 71 1.85 -8.74 -7.75
C GLY A 71 2.09 -8.33 -6.29
N HIS A 72 1.57 -7.19 -5.83
CA HIS A 72 1.72 -6.67 -4.48
C HIS A 72 0.39 -6.68 -3.71
N PRO A 73 -0.15 -7.86 -3.34
CA PRO A 73 -1.47 -7.96 -2.70
C PRO A 73 -1.51 -7.33 -1.31
N LEU A 74 -0.41 -7.38 -0.55
CA LEU A 74 -0.38 -6.85 0.82
C LEU A 74 -0.56 -5.32 0.86
N PRO A 75 0.19 -4.49 0.11
CA PRO A 75 -0.08 -3.06 0.02
C PRO A 75 -1.50 -2.72 -0.46
N ALA A 76 -2.05 -3.52 -1.37
CA ALA A 76 -3.42 -3.32 -1.84
C ALA A 76 -4.46 -3.57 -0.74
N LEU A 77 -4.26 -4.63 0.06
CA LEU A 77 -5.07 -4.94 1.23
C LEU A 77 -4.98 -3.83 2.29
N VAL A 78 -3.77 -3.31 2.54
CA VAL A 78 -3.59 -2.17 3.46
C VAL A 78 -4.40 -0.97 3.01
N CYS A 79 -4.36 -0.61 1.72
CA CYS A 79 -5.18 0.48 1.18
C CYS A 79 -6.68 0.24 1.39
N ALA A 80 -7.17 -1.00 1.18
CA ALA A 80 -8.56 -1.36 1.43
C ALA A 80 -8.95 -1.19 2.90
N ARG A 81 -8.08 -1.61 3.83
CA ARG A 81 -8.32 -1.46 5.28
C ARG A 81 -8.29 -0.01 5.74
N VAL A 82 -7.44 0.83 5.14
CA VAL A 82 -7.45 2.27 5.44
C VAL A 82 -8.77 2.90 4.95
N LEU A 83 -9.26 2.55 3.76
CA LEU A 83 -10.56 3.03 3.29
C LEU A 83 -11.68 2.69 4.29
N GLU A 84 -11.76 1.44 4.74
CA GLU A 84 -12.75 0.98 5.72
C GLU A 84 -12.65 1.72 7.06
N ALA A 85 -11.42 1.87 7.58
CA ALA A 85 -11.16 2.55 8.84
C ALA A 85 -11.61 4.02 8.83
N HIS A 86 -11.68 4.63 7.66
CA HIS A 86 -12.13 6.01 7.45
C HIS A 86 -13.54 6.10 6.87
N GLY A 87 -14.33 5.01 6.93
CA GLY A 87 -15.74 4.99 6.55
C GLY A 87 -16.00 5.00 5.04
N ALA A 88 -14.97 4.80 4.21
CA ALA A 88 -15.11 4.65 2.77
C ALA A 88 -15.39 3.20 2.38
N ASP A 89 -16.21 3.00 1.34
CA ASP A 89 -16.44 1.67 0.78
C ASP A 89 -15.18 1.16 0.07
N SER A 90 -14.77 -0.06 0.41
CA SER A 90 -13.62 -0.81 -0.10
C SER A 90 -14.02 -2.12 -0.78
N SER A 91 -15.33 -2.42 -0.85
CA SER A 91 -15.86 -3.74 -1.24
C SER A 91 -15.36 -4.17 -2.63
N ASP A 92 -15.18 -3.23 -3.55
CA ASP A 92 -14.61 -3.45 -4.88
C ASP A 92 -13.16 -3.94 -4.84
N VAL A 93 -12.33 -3.32 -4.00
CA VAL A 93 -10.92 -3.70 -3.81
C VAL A 93 -10.83 -5.06 -3.15
N THR A 94 -11.63 -5.30 -2.11
CA THR A 94 -11.66 -6.57 -1.36
C THR A 94 -12.14 -7.72 -2.25
N ALA A 95 -13.21 -7.54 -3.02
CA ALA A 95 -13.69 -8.54 -3.96
C ALA A 95 -12.62 -8.90 -5.00
N SER A 96 -11.90 -7.89 -5.50
CA SER A 96 -10.82 -8.10 -6.47
C SER A 96 -9.63 -8.84 -5.86
N LEU A 97 -9.26 -8.54 -4.62
CA LEU A 97 -8.24 -9.30 -3.88
C LEU A 97 -8.61 -10.77 -3.73
N ILE A 98 -9.89 -11.06 -3.41
CA ILE A 98 -10.38 -12.44 -3.31
C ILE A 98 -10.28 -13.15 -4.66
N VAL A 99 -10.69 -12.49 -5.75
CA VAL A 99 -10.62 -13.06 -7.10
C VAL A 99 -9.19 -13.35 -7.53
N HIS A 100 -8.24 -12.46 -7.26
CA HIS A 100 -6.86 -12.59 -7.74
C HIS A 100 -5.95 -13.41 -6.82
N TYR A 101 -6.18 -13.36 -5.50
CA TYR A 101 -5.25 -13.88 -4.50
C TYR A 101 -5.90 -14.82 -3.48
N GLY A 102 -7.21 -15.10 -3.60
CA GLY A 102 -7.90 -16.10 -2.79
C GLY A 102 -7.29 -17.50 -2.92
N VAL A 103 -7.43 -18.33 -1.88
CA VAL A 103 -6.88 -19.69 -1.86
C VAL A 103 -7.38 -20.55 -3.02
N GLU A 104 -8.66 -20.39 -3.38
CA GLU A 104 -9.30 -21.10 -4.50
C GLU A 104 -9.18 -20.34 -5.84
N SER A 105 -8.41 -19.25 -5.90
CA SER A 105 -8.30 -18.47 -7.14
C SER A 105 -7.61 -19.28 -8.24
N GLU A 106 -8.25 -19.34 -9.41
CA GLU A 106 -7.64 -19.89 -10.64
C GLU A 106 -6.53 -18.99 -11.20
N LEU A 107 -6.49 -17.72 -10.78
CA LEU A 107 -5.50 -16.73 -11.21
C LEU A 107 -4.20 -16.81 -10.39
N LEU A 108 -4.23 -17.50 -9.25
CA LEU A 108 -3.04 -17.69 -8.42
C LEU A 108 -2.14 -18.75 -9.07
N GLY A 109 -0.85 -18.42 -9.26
CA GLY A 109 0.12 -19.37 -9.79
C GLY A 109 0.27 -20.58 -8.87
N LYS A 110 -0.34 -21.72 -9.26
CA LYS A 110 -0.35 -22.97 -8.47
C LYS A 110 1.01 -23.70 -8.43
N VAL A 111 1.98 -23.21 -9.19
CA VAL A 111 3.26 -23.88 -9.47
C VAL A 111 4.45 -23.23 -8.76
N ALA A 112 4.32 -21.98 -8.29
CA ALA A 112 5.30 -21.41 -7.35
C ALA A 112 4.91 -21.90 -5.94
N ALA A 113 5.65 -22.89 -5.44
CA ALA A 113 5.36 -23.57 -4.19
C ALA A 113 5.03 -22.56 -3.08
N ARG A 114 3.77 -22.54 -2.61
CA ARG A 114 3.50 -22.06 -1.26
C ARG A 114 4.39 -22.91 -0.36
N ILE A 115 5.24 -22.27 0.44
CA ILE A 115 5.87 -22.96 1.57
C ILE A 115 4.72 -23.59 2.33
N ALA A 116 4.69 -24.92 2.38
CA ALA A 116 3.66 -25.64 3.10
C ALA A 116 3.59 -25.07 4.52
N LEU A 117 2.38 -24.88 5.02
CA LEU A 117 2.22 -24.55 6.44
C LEU A 117 3.03 -25.58 7.24
N PRO A 118 3.84 -25.14 8.23
CA PRO A 118 4.51 -26.06 9.12
C PRO A 118 3.47 -27.03 9.69
N VAL A 119 3.78 -28.32 9.71
CA VAL A 119 2.92 -29.31 10.40
C VAL A 119 2.79 -28.89 11.87
N ASP A 120 1.66 -29.21 12.52
CA ASP A 120 1.39 -28.84 13.93
C ASP A 120 2.50 -29.29 14.90
N THR A 121 3.33 -30.25 14.49
CA THR A 121 4.46 -30.79 15.24
C THR A 121 5.79 -30.08 14.99
N THR A 122 5.81 -29.00 14.20
CA THR A 122 7.05 -28.29 13.86
C THR A 122 7.59 -27.57 15.09
N GLN A 123 8.69 -28.10 15.66
CA GLN A 123 9.33 -27.47 16.81
C GLN A 123 10.05 -26.20 16.39
N VAL A 124 9.73 -25.11 17.10
CA VAL A 124 10.45 -23.84 16.98
C VAL A 124 11.61 -23.90 17.96
N ASN A 125 12.83 -24.02 17.45
CA ASN A 125 14.01 -23.80 18.30
C ASN A 125 14.10 -22.30 18.61
N VAL A 126 13.94 -21.97 19.88
CA VAL A 126 14.16 -20.64 20.46
C VAL A 126 15.65 -20.46 20.76
#